data_AF-A0A535VVH6-F1
#
_entry.id   AF-A0A535VVH6-F1
#
_cell.length_a   1.000
_cell.length_b   1.000
_cell.length_c   1.000
_cell.angle_alpha   90.00
_cell.angle_beta   90.00
_cell.angle_gamma   90.00
#
_symmetry.space_group_name_H-M   'P 1'
#
loop_
_entity.id
_entity.type
_entity.pdbx_description
1 polymer ?
#
loop_
_entity_poly.entity_id
_entity_poly.type
_entity_poly.pdbx_seq_one_letter_code
_entity_poly.pdbx_strand_id
1 'polypeptide(L)' 'MVTVTVHCPHCGSEDLRRNGQAPNGKQKCRCRACKRQSRENPTPHAYSEERREEILRAYEERSSLRG' A
#
# COMPACT_ATOMS: atom_id res chain seq x y z
N MET A 1 20.11 10.25 18.14
CA MET A 1 18.88 9.43 18.17
C MET A 1 18.04 9.84 16.96
N VAL A 2 17.82 8.95 15.99
CA VAL A 2 17.06 9.28 14.76
C VAL A 2 15.58 8.97 15.02
N THR A 3 14.73 9.99 14.98
CA THR A 3 13.27 9.83 15.08
C THR A 3 12.70 9.73 13.67
N VAL A 4 12.16 8.57 13.29
CA VAL A 4 11.45 8.42 12.01
C VAL A 4 10.03 8.96 12.19
N THR A 5 9.74 10.12 11.60
CA THR A 5 8.39 10.67 11.53
C THR A 5 7.62 9.95 10.43
N VAL A 6 6.55 9.25 10.80
CA VAL A 6 5.69 8.53 9.85
C VAL A 6 4.48 9.40 9.55
N HIS A 7 4.33 9.78 8.29
CA HIS A 7 3.18 10.54 7.81
C HIS A 7 2.10 9.61 7.26
N CYS A 8 0.84 10.03 7.33
CA CYS A 8 -0.25 9.28 6.72
C CYS A 8 -0.09 9.26 5.18
N PRO A 9 -0.02 8.08 4.53
CA PRO A 9 0.15 7.99 3.08
C PRO A 9 -1.06 8.50 2.28
N HIS A 10 -2.19 8.76 2.95
CA HIS A 10 -3.41 9.24 2.29
C HIS A 10 -3.61 10.76 2.36
N CYS A 11 -3.05 11.42 3.37
CA CYS A 11 -3.33 12.83 3.63
C CYS A 11 -2.13 13.64 4.16
N GLY A 12 -0.97 13.01 4.35
CA GLY A 12 0.24 13.66 4.86
C GLY A 12 0.25 13.98 6.36
N SER A 13 -0.88 13.84 7.06
CA SER A 13 -0.95 14.17 8.49
C SER A 13 -0.06 13.28 9.35
N GLU A 14 0.53 13.87 10.39
CA GLU A 14 1.36 13.18 11.40
C GLU A 14 0.54 12.51 12.51
N ASP A 15 -0.77 12.79 12.57
CA ASP A 15 -1.67 12.29 13.61
C ASP A 15 -2.05 10.82 13.37
N LEU A 16 -1.07 9.93 13.58
CA LEU A 16 -1.18 8.48 13.46
C LEU A 16 -1.22 7.81 14.83
N ARG A 17 -2.26 7.02 15.08
CA ARG A 17 -2.37 6.15 16.26
C ARG A 17 -2.05 4.70 15.89
N ARG A 18 -1.26 4.00 16.71
CA ARG A 18 -1.11 2.54 16.63
C ARG A 18 -2.48 1.86 16.78
N ASN A 19 -2.83 0.97 15.85
CA ASN A 19 -4.12 0.30 15.72
C ASN A 19 -3.95 -1.24 15.71
N GLY A 20 -3.13 -1.75 16.64
CA GLY A 20 -2.76 -3.17 16.72
C GLY A 20 -1.73 -3.59 15.68
N GLN A 21 -1.49 -4.89 15.56
CA GLN A 21 -0.55 -5.47 14.60
C GLN A 21 -1.30 -6.31 13.57
N ALA A 22 -0.73 -6.46 12.38
CA ALA A 22 -1.20 -7.41 11.38
C ALA A 22 -0.61 -8.80 11.64
N PRO A 23 -1.22 -9.89 11.12
CA PRO A 23 -0.71 -11.25 11.30
C PRO A 23 0.73 -11.45 10.81
N ASN A 24 1.18 -10.59 9.89
CA ASN A 24 2.55 -10.55 9.37
C ASN A 24 3.51 -9.68 10.22
N GLY A 25 3.14 -9.35 11.47
CA GLY A 25 3.95 -8.55 12.39
C GLY A 25 3.98 -7.04 12.12
N LYS A 26 3.46 -6.57 10.97
CA LYS A 26 3.49 -5.15 10.63
C LYS A 26 2.57 -4.33 11.55
N GLN A 27 3.07 -3.21 12.05
CA GLN A 27 2.29 -2.27 12.86
C GLN A 27 1.16 -1.67 12.01
N LYS A 28 -0.09 -1.79 12.47
CA LYS A 28 -1.23 -1.06 11.86
C LYS A 28 -1.28 0.32 12.50
N CYS A 29 -1.53 1.34 11.70
CA CYS A 29 -1.71 2.71 12.14
C CYS A 29 -3.06 3.22 11.63
N ARG A 30 -3.75 4.05 12.41
CA ARG A 30 -4.97 4.75 12.00
C ARG A 30 -4.73 6.25 12.11
N CYS A 31 -4.93 6.95 11.00
CA CYS A 31 -4.86 8.40 10.97
C CYS A 31 -6.09 8.99 11.64
N ARG A 32 -5.95 9.99 12.52
CA ARG A 32 -7.12 10.67 13.11
C ARG A 32 -7.72 11.73 12.18
N ALA A 33 -6.90 12.37 11.35
CA ALA A 33 -7.35 13.40 10.42
C ALA A 33 -8.26 12.82 9.32
N CYS A 34 -7.79 11.83 8.57
CA CYS A 34 -8.59 11.21 7.49
C CYS A 34 -9.33 9.93 7.91
N LYS A 35 -9.17 9.48 9.17
CA LYS A 35 -9.77 8.25 9.74
C LYS A 35 -9.39 6.93 9.04
N ARG A 36 -8.54 6.97 8.00
CA ARG A 36 -8.06 5.81 7.24
C ARG A 36 -7.04 5.00 8.03
N GLN A 37 -6.96 3.71 7.70
CA GLN A 37 -6.01 2.77 8.28
C GLN A 37 -4.90 2.49 7.28
N SER A 38 -3.67 2.38 7.78
CA SER A 38 -2.48 2.08 7.01
C SER A 38 -1.62 1.08 7.78
N ARG A 39 -0.64 0.49 7.12
CA ARG A 39 0.36 -0.39 7.73
C ARG A 39 1.71 0.31 7.69
N GLU A 40 2.60 -0.04 8.62
CA GLU A 40 4.01 0.29 8.52
C GLU A 40 4.61 -0.37 7.27
N ASN A 41 5.33 0.42 6.48
CA ASN A 41 5.86 0.04 5.17
C ASN A 41 4.81 -0.69 4.28
N PRO A 42 3.77 0.03 3.82
CA PRO A 42 2.77 -0.54 2.94
C PRO A 42 3.44 -0.83 1.59
N THR A 43 3.59 -2.11 1.27
CA THR A 43 3.98 -2.51 -0.09
C THR A 43 2.87 -2.10 -1.04
N PRO A 44 3.15 -1.36 -2.12
CA PRO A 44 2.14 -1.06 -3.12
C PRO A 44 1.58 -2.39 -3.63
N HIS A 45 0.26 -2.57 -3.56
CA HIS A 45 -0.43 -3.71 -4.18
C HIS A 45 -0.59 -3.50 -5.70
N ALA A 46 0.02 -2.44 -6.24
CA ALA A 46 0.01 -2.18 -7.67
C ALA A 46 1.00 -3.11 -8.36
N TYR A 47 0.63 -3.59 -9.54
CA TYR A 47 1.58 -4.16 -10.48
C TYR A 47 2.69 -3.14 -10.78
N SER A 48 3.90 -3.62 -11.07
CA SER A 48 4.88 -2.77 -11.76
C SER A 48 4.24 -2.24 -13.04
N GLU A 49 4.69 -1.07 -13.50
CA GLU A 49 4.19 -0.47 -14.75
C GLU A 49 4.35 -1.45 -15.91
N GLU A 50 5.53 -2.04 -16.02
CA GLU A 50 5.86 -3.21 -16.86
C GLU A 50 4.78 -4.29 -16.81
N ARG A 51 4.45 -4.79 -15.61
CA ARG A 51 3.55 -5.93 -15.49
C ARG A 51 2.12 -5.53 -15.86
N ARG A 52 1.75 -4.28 -15.61
CA ARG A 52 0.46 -3.72 -16.03
C ARG A 52 0.37 -3.62 -17.56
N GLU A 53 1.43 -3.18 -18.22
CA GLU A 53 1.51 -3.10 -19.68
C GLU A 53 1.43 -4.49 -20.33
N GLU A 54 2.09 -5.49 -19.77
CA GLU A 54 1.98 -6.88 -20.23
C GLU A 54 0.53 -7.40 -20.14
N ILE A 55 -0.14 -7.15 -19.00
CA ILE A 55 -1.54 -7.57 -18.80
C ILE A 55 -2.46 -6.89 -19.82
N LEU A 56 -2.27 -5.59 -20.05
CA LEU A 56 -3.07 -4.84 -21.03
C LEU A 56 -2.83 -5.36 -22.45
N ARG A 57 -1.57 -5.56 -22.85
CA ARG A 57 -1.22 -6.12 -24.16
C ARG A 57 -1.81 -7.51 -24.36
N ALA A 58 -1.69 -8.40 -23.39
CA ALA A 58 -2.26 -9.75 -23.50
C ALA A 58 -3.79 -9.72 -23.65
N TYR A 59 -4.46 -8.77 -23.00
CA TYR A 59 -5.89 -8.56 -23.15
C TYR A 59 -6.27 -8.06 -24.55
N GLU A 60 -5.54 -7.09 -25.09
CA GLU A 60 -5.74 -6.58 -26.45
C GLU A 60 -5.53 -7.67 -27.50
N GLU A 61 -4.47 -8.46 -27.36
CA GLU A 61 -4.13 -9.57 -28.26
C GLU A 61 -5.04 -10.81 -28.06
N ARG A 62 -6.01 -10.74 -27.14
CA ARG A 62 -6.88 -11.86 -26.70
C ARG A 62 -6.09 -13.14 -26.36
N SER A 63 -4.83 -12.98 -25.97
CA SER A 63 -3.97 -14.10 -25.62
C SER A 63 -4.32 -14.57 -24.21
N SER A 64 -4.69 -15.84 -24.06
CA SER A 64 -4.99 -16.42 -22.75
C SER A 64 -3.73 -16.38 -21.87
N LEU A 65 -3.79 -15.66 -20.77
CA LEU A 65 -2.76 -15.72 -19.71
C LEU A 65 -2.88 -16.97 -18.83
N ARG A 66 -3.83 -17.87 -19.11
CA ARG A 66 -4.14 -19.04 -18.25
C ARG A 66 -3.54 -20.37 -18.74
N GLY A 67 -2.75 -20.34 -19.82
CA GLY A 67 -2.32 -21.56 -20.52
C GLY A 67 -3.42 -22.11 -21.42
#